data_AF-A0A8H3ITT5-F1
#
_entry.id   AF-A0A8H3ITT5-F1
#
_cell.length_a   1.000
_cell.length_b   1.000
_cell.length_c   1.000
_cell.angle_alpha   90.00
_cell.angle_beta   90.00
_cell.angle_gamma   90.00
#
_symmetry.space_group_name_H-M   'P 1'
#
loop_
_entity.id
_entity.type
_entity.pdbx_description
1 polymer ?
#
loop_
_entity_poly.entity_id
_entity_poly.type
_entity_poly.pdbx_seq_one_letter_code
_entity_poly.pdbx_strand_id
1 'polypeptide(L)'
;MEFATRQVGFAPVPATYSRLPHDDELYVLKAFARHASHCSACARPYEVHRKGGSLCSKGHQRALDVAQYVFNKAGQTFSVVDLEGNRRVQMEIPADCAVVRDLLKAMERGLRLRRKVPIASYDETYHIPPRVIQPTFEHQRPQEPRYIRKPMLETALPPKAPREKYSHSGRGSLYEADMKDRERRYKSRPTHYSVGSRGALPVPAKDDDGYYY
;
A
#
# COMPACT_ATOMS: atom_id res chain seq x y z
N MET A 1 -37.82 -39.87 -38.13
CA MET A 1 -36.89 -39.96 -37.00
C MET A 1 -36.49 -38.55 -36.63
N GLU A 2 -37.10 -37.99 -35.60
CA GLU A 2 -36.78 -36.64 -35.11
C GLU A 2 -35.82 -36.76 -33.93
N PHE A 3 -34.64 -36.16 -34.06
CA PHE A 3 -33.66 -36.14 -32.99
C PHE A 3 -33.91 -34.92 -32.11
N ALA A 4 -34.42 -35.16 -30.90
CA ALA A 4 -34.59 -34.13 -29.88
C ALA A 4 -33.22 -33.62 -29.42
N THR A 5 -32.82 -32.43 -29.89
CA THR A 5 -31.61 -31.75 -29.39
C THR A 5 -31.90 -31.18 -28.02
N ARG A 6 -31.27 -31.76 -27.00
CA ARG A 6 -31.31 -31.26 -25.62
C ARG A 6 -30.52 -29.95 -25.55
N GLN A 7 -31.22 -28.81 -25.55
CA GLN A 7 -30.59 -27.51 -25.34
C GLN A 7 -30.22 -27.35 -23.87
N VAL A 8 -28.95 -27.05 -23.60
CA VAL A 8 -28.46 -26.64 -22.28
C VAL A 8 -28.33 -25.12 -22.27
N GLY A 9 -29.14 -24.45 -21.45
CA GLY A 9 -29.01 -23.01 -21.22
C GLY A 9 -27.79 -22.76 -20.34
N PHE A 10 -26.77 -22.11 -20.88
CA PHE A 10 -25.68 -21.58 -20.07
C PHE A 10 -26.22 -20.39 -19.26
N ALA A 11 -25.90 -20.35 -17.96
CA ALA A 11 -26.22 -19.20 -17.13
C ALA A 11 -25.64 -17.93 -17.79
N PRO A 12 -26.43 -16.83 -17.91
CA PRO A 12 -25.94 -15.60 -18.50
C PRO A 12 -24.73 -15.14 -17.68
N VAL A 13 -23.58 -15.05 -18.35
CA VAL A 13 -22.36 -14.51 -17.76
C VAL A 13 -22.71 -13.10 -17.31
N PRO A 14 -22.57 -12.74 -16.02
CA PRO A 14 -22.83 -11.37 -15.61
C PRO A 14 -21.91 -10.48 -16.43
N ALA A 15 -22.49 -9.54 -17.17
CA ALA A 15 -21.73 -8.59 -17.96
C ALA A 15 -20.85 -7.80 -16.99
N THR A 16 -19.57 -8.16 -16.89
CA THR A 16 -18.62 -7.39 -16.13
C THR A 16 -18.47 -6.07 -16.86
N TYR A 17 -19.06 -5.01 -16.31
CA TYR A 17 -18.99 -3.68 -16.89
C TYR A 17 -17.54 -3.25 -16.90
N SER A 18 -16.94 -3.21 -18.09
CA SER A 18 -15.59 -2.75 -18.32
C SER A 18 -15.65 -1.31 -18.82
N ARG A 19 -15.01 -0.39 -18.09
CA ARG A 19 -14.93 1.01 -18.49
C ARG A 19 -13.60 1.34 -19.17
N LEU A 20 -13.59 2.44 -19.91
CA LEU A 20 -12.35 3.05 -20.38
C LEU A 20 -11.56 3.66 -19.19
N PRO A 21 -10.22 3.73 -19.28
CA PRO A 21 -9.39 4.35 -18.26
C PRO A 21 -9.71 5.83 -18.13
N HIS A 22 -9.66 6.35 -16.91
CA HIS A 22 -9.78 7.79 -16.68
C HIS A 22 -8.49 8.51 -17.07
N ASP A 23 -8.49 9.85 -17.13
CA ASP A 23 -7.37 10.62 -17.68
C ASP A 23 -6.05 10.39 -16.92
N ASP A 24 -6.11 10.33 -15.58
CA ASP A 24 -4.94 10.06 -14.74
C ASP A 24 -4.38 8.64 -14.96
N GLU A 25 -5.28 7.65 -15.03
CA GLU A 25 -4.90 6.26 -15.31
C GLU A 25 -4.26 6.16 -16.69
N LEU A 26 -4.90 6.76 -17.70
CA LEU A 26 -4.44 6.77 -19.08
C LEU A 26 -3.09 7.47 -19.21
N TYR A 27 -2.88 8.57 -18.49
CA TYR A 27 -1.60 9.28 -18.47
C TYR A 27 -0.47 8.37 -18.00
N VAL A 28 -0.67 7.66 -16.89
CA VAL A 28 0.34 6.77 -16.32
C VAL A 28 0.61 5.56 -17.22
N LEU A 29 -0.44 4.97 -17.82
CA LEU A 29 -0.31 3.91 -18.83
C LEU A 29 0.52 4.37 -20.03
N LYS A 30 0.19 5.53 -20.61
CA LYS A 30 0.89 6.11 -21.76
C LYS A 30 2.33 6.49 -21.42
N ALA A 31 2.58 6.99 -20.21
CA ALA A 31 3.92 7.35 -19.75
C ALA A 31 4.85 6.13 -19.73
N PHE A 32 4.37 4.98 -19.26
CA PHE A 32 5.15 3.74 -19.30
C PHE A 32 5.31 3.21 -20.74
N ALA A 33 4.25 3.23 -21.55
CA ALA A 33 4.30 2.78 -22.95
C ALA A 33 5.33 3.57 -23.77
N ARG A 34 5.34 4.90 -23.62
CA ARG A 34 6.35 5.78 -24.25
C ARG A 34 7.76 5.50 -23.73
N HIS A 35 7.92 5.15 -22.46
CA HIS A 35 9.24 4.76 -21.96
C HIS A 35 9.70 3.43 -22.56
N ALA A 36 8.80 2.46 -22.66
CA ALA A 36 9.08 1.14 -23.22
C ALA A 36 9.43 1.18 -24.71
N SER A 37 8.87 2.12 -25.49
CA SER A 37 9.22 2.28 -26.91
C SER A 37 10.67 2.75 -27.11
N HIS A 38 11.26 3.44 -26.13
CA HIS A 38 12.63 3.95 -26.22
C HIS A 38 13.65 3.13 -25.43
N CYS A 39 13.21 2.27 -24.51
CA CYS A 39 14.09 1.51 -23.63
C CYS A 39 14.01 0.00 -23.92
N SER A 40 15.09 -0.58 -24.44
CA SER A 40 15.17 -2.02 -24.74
C SER A 40 14.95 -2.91 -23.52
N ALA A 41 15.40 -2.47 -22.33
CA ALA A 41 15.19 -3.19 -21.08
C ALA A 41 13.73 -3.17 -20.60
N CYS A 42 12.95 -2.17 -21.00
CA CYS A 42 11.55 -2.01 -20.59
C CYS A 42 10.54 -2.38 -21.69
N ALA A 43 11.01 -2.68 -22.91
CA ALA A 43 10.17 -3.08 -24.02
C ALA A 43 9.38 -4.38 -23.75
N ARG A 44 9.96 -5.33 -22.99
CA ARG A 44 9.35 -6.63 -22.67
C ARG A 44 9.45 -6.95 -21.17
N PRO A 45 8.68 -6.24 -20.31
CA PRO A 45 8.85 -6.30 -18.86
C PRO A 45 8.62 -7.72 -18.30
N TYR A 46 7.66 -8.45 -18.86
CA TYR A 46 7.34 -9.81 -18.45
C TYR A 46 8.46 -10.82 -18.75
N GLU A 47 9.09 -10.73 -19.93
CA GLU A 47 10.18 -11.62 -20.29
C GLU A 47 11.44 -11.35 -19.48
N VAL A 48 11.74 -10.08 -19.24
CA VAL A 48 12.85 -9.67 -18.37
C VAL A 48 12.67 -10.24 -16.97
N HIS A 49 11.45 -10.13 -16.40
CA HIS A 49 11.16 -10.72 -15.10
C HIS A 49 11.29 -12.25 -15.09
N ARG A 50 10.81 -12.93 -16.14
CA ARG A 50 10.92 -14.40 -16.26
C ARG A 50 12.38 -14.87 -16.31
N LYS A 51 13.28 -14.07 -16.89
CA LYS A 51 14.73 -14.33 -16.93
C LYS A 51 15.47 -13.96 -15.63
N GLY A 52 14.75 -13.46 -14.61
CA GLY A 52 15.34 -12.98 -13.36
C GLY A 52 15.95 -11.58 -13.44
N GLY A 53 15.72 -10.86 -14.54
CA GLY A 53 16.15 -9.47 -14.71
C GLY A 53 15.21 -8.47 -14.04
N SER A 54 15.63 -7.20 -14.03
CA SER A 54 14.85 -6.07 -13.52
C SER A 54 14.68 -4.98 -14.57
N LEU A 55 13.67 -4.13 -14.38
CA LEU A 55 13.46 -2.94 -15.21
C LEU A 55 14.56 -1.90 -14.94
N CYS A 56 14.79 -1.00 -15.89
CA CYS A 56 15.68 0.13 -15.66
C CYS A 56 15.13 1.04 -14.52
N SER A 57 15.99 1.88 -13.93
CA SER A 57 15.59 2.74 -12.79
C SER A 57 14.38 3.62 -13.11
N LYS A 58 14.36 4.26 -14.29
CA LYS A 58 13.22 5.08 -14.76
C LYS A 58 11.96 4.24 -14.99
N GLY A 59 12.10 3.08 -15.62
CA GLY A 59 11.00 2.15 -15.86
C GLY A 59 10.41 1.60 -14.57
N HIS A 60 11.24 1.39 -13.55
CA HIS A 60 10.80 0.98 -12.21
C HIS A 60 9.98 2.07 -11.52
N GLN A 61 10.38 3.33 -11.63
CA GLN A 61 9.58 4.46 -11.13
C GLN A 61 8.23 4.55 -11.86
N ARG A 62 8.22 4.47 -13.19
CA ARG A 62 6.96 4.46 -13.96
C ARG A 62 6.07 3.26 -13.65
N ALA A 63 6.66 2.09 -13.41
CA ALA A 63 5.91 0.92 -12.99
C ALA A 63 5.29 1.09 -11.58
N LEU A 64 6.00 1.77 -10.68
CA LEU A 64 5.46 2.16 -9.37
C LEU A 64 4.29 3.13 -9.52
N ASP A 65 4.38 4.11 -10.42
CA ASP A 65 3.28 5.02 -10.73
C ASP A 65 2.06 4.21 -11.23
N VAL A 66 2.25 3.28 -12.19
CA VAL A 66 1.17 2.40 -12.71
C VAL A 66 0.52 1.61 -11.57
N ALA A 67 1.33 1.05 -10.67
CA ALA A 67 0.85 0.24 -9.55
C ALA A 67 0.00 1.01 -8.54
N GLN A 68 0.04 2.35 -8.54
CA GLN A 68 -0.81 3.18 -7.67
C GLN A 68 -2.24 3.31 -8.20
N TYR A 69 -2.42 3.25 -9.52
CA TYR A 69 -3.71 3.48 -10.18
C TYR A 69 -4.36 2.19 -10.65
N VAL A 70 -3.56 1.22 -11.09
CA VAL A 70 -4.06 0.01 -11.76
C VAL A 70 -3.39 -1.22 -11.15
N PHE A 71 -4.18 -2.27 -10.97
CA PHE A 71 -3.67 -3.60 -10.63
C PHE A 71 -4.38 -4.67 -11.46
N ASN A 72 -3.74 -5.82 -11.58
CA ASN A 72 -4.30 -6.98 -12.26
C ASN A 72 -4.57 -8.09 -11.24
N LYS A 73 -5.71 -8.76 -11.40
CA LYS A 73 -6.09 -9.93 -10.61
C LYS A 73 -6.76 -10.94 -11.53
N ALA A 74 -6.23 -12.15 -11.59
CA ALA A 74 -6.74 -13.24 -12.44
C ALA A 74 -6.80 -12.86 -13.93
N GLY A 75 -5.84 -12.07 -14.40
CA GLY A 75 -5.79 -11.58 -15.79
C GLY A 75 -6.76 -10.46 -16.14
N GLN A 76 -7.56 -9.98 -15.17
CA GLN A 76 -8.44 -8.83 -15.32
C GLN A 76 -7.84 -7.58 -14.68
N THR A 77 -7.95 -6.47 -15.37
CA THR A 77 -7.41 -5.17 -14.99
C THR A 77 -8.45 -4.36 -14.25
N PHE A 78 -8.09 -3.86 -13.08
CA PHE A 78 -8.99 -3.15 -12.17
C PHE A 78 -8.35 -1.84 -11.74
N SER A 79 -9.20 -0.83 -11.55
CA SER A 79 -8.78 0.44 -10.94
C SER A 79 -8.57 0.27 -9.44
N VAL A 80 -7.52 0.93 -8.92
CA VAL A 80 -7.24 1.06 -7.48
C VAL A 80 -8.01 2.24 -6.89
N VAL A 81 -8.17 3.31 -7.67
CA VAL A 81 -8.73 4.60 -7.22
C VAL A 81 -10.25 4.56 -7.23
N ASP A 82 -10.85 3.96 -8.26
CA ASP A 82 -12.30 3.93 -8.40
C ASP A 82 -12.94 2.72 -7.71
N LEU A 83 -13.83 3.03 -6.78
CA LEU A 83 -14.63 2.09 -6.03
C LEU A 83 -16.12 2.39 -6.25
N GLU A 84 -16.77 1.60 -7.09
CA GLU A 84 -18.23 1.64 -7.24
C GLU A 84 -18.85 0.72 -6.18
N GLY A 85 -19.50 1.30 -5.17
CA GLY A 85 -20.19 0.52 -4.13
C GLY A 85 -19.28 -0.49 -3.42
N ASN A 86 -18.06 -0.09 -3.05
CA ASN A 86 -17.00 -0.94 -2.47
C ASN A 86 -16.44 -2.04 -3.39
N ARG A 87 -16.85 -2.10 -4.67
CA ARG A 87 -16.27 -3.01 -5.66
C ARG A 87 -15.31 -2.23 -6.55
N ARG A 88 -14.16 -2.83 -6.83
CA ARG A 88 -13.17 -2.25 -7.74
C ARG A 88 -13.69 -2.38 -9.16
N VAL A 89 -13.65 -1.27 -9.90
CA VAL A 89 -14.17 -1.21 -11.27
C VAL A 89 -13.19 -1.91 -12.21
N GLN A 90 -13.71 -2.79 -13.08
CA GLN A 90 -12.90 -3.38 -14.15
C GLN A 90 -12.67 -2.33 -15.24
N MET A 91 -11.43 -2.20 -15.68
CA MET A 91 -11.04 -1.26 -16.72
C MET A 91 -10.42 -1.99 -17.90
N GLU A 92 -10.61 -1.48 -19.11
CA GLU A 92 -9.95 -1.98 -20.31
C GLU A 92 -8.65 -1.22 -20.56
N ILE A 93 -7.57 -1.95 -20.85
CA ILE A 93 -6.31 -1.30 -21.26
C ILE A 93 -6.39 -1.02 -22.76
N PRO A 94 -6.18 0.23 -23.21
CA PRO A 94 -6.14 0.58 -24.63
C PRO A 94 -5.11 -0.24 -25.41
N ALA A 95 -5.38 -0.50 -26.69
CA ALA A 95 -4.49 -1.29 -27.55
C ALA A 95 -3.06 -0.71 -27.63
N ASP A 96 -2.95 0.61 -27.63
CA ASP A 96 -1.69 1.37 -27.69
C ASP A 96 -0.76 1.10 -26.50
N CYS A 97 -1.31 0.55 -25.40
CA CYS A 97 -0.61 0.30 -24.15
C CYS A 97 -0.40 -1.21 -23.90
N ALA A 98 -0.22 -2.01 -24.95
CA ALA A 98 -0.03 -3.46 -24.84
C ALA A 98 1.11 -3.87 -23.89
N VAL A 99 2.22 -3.10 -23.86
CA VAL A 99 3.37 -3.35 -22.97
C VAL A 99 2.97 -3.28 -21.49
N VAL A 100 1.96 -2.47 -21.15
CA VAL A 100 1.47 -2.37 -19.77
C VAL A 100 0.76 -3.64 -19.33
N ARG A 101 0.08 -4.36 -20.24
CA ARG A 101 -0.51 -5.68 -19.93
C ARG A 101 0.57 -6.67 -19.50
N ASP A 102 1.71 -6.64 -20.18
CA ASP A 102 2.86 -7.48 -19.82
C ASP A 102 3.48 -7.06 -18.48
N LEU A 103 3.57 -5.75 -18.21
CA LEU A 103 4.01 -5.23 -16.92
C LEU A 103 3.10 -5.75 -15.79
N LEU A 104 1.79 -5.61 -15.95
CA LEU A 104 0.81 -6.04 -14.94
C LEU A 104 0.81 -7.55 -14.73
N LYS A 105 1.03 -8.35 -15.80
CA LYS A 105 1.27 -9.79 -15.67
C LYS A 105 2.56 -10.09 -14.91
N ALA A 106 3.63 -9.32 -15.14
CA ALA A 106 4.87 -9.48 -14.39
C ALA A 106 4.66 -9.18 -12.90
N MET A 107 3.91 -8.12 -12.59
CA MET A 107 3.54 -7.75 -11.21
C MET A 107 2.70 -8.84 -10.53
N GLU A 108 1.71 -9.40 -11.21
CA GLU A 108 0.89 -10.51 -10.70
C GLU A 108 1.75 -11.75 -10.37
N ARG A 109 2.83 -11.98 -11.12
CA ARG A 109 3.79 -13.07 -10.88
C ARG A 109 4.89 -12.75 -9.87
N GLY A 110 4.85 -11.57 -9.25
CA GLY A 110 5.76 -11.20 -8.16
C GLY A 110 6.92 -10.31 -8.56
N LEU A 111 6.83 -9.54 -9.66
CA LEU A 111 7.78 -8.46 -9.94
C LEU A 111 7.79 -7.48 -8.75
N ARG A 112 8.92 -7.44 -8.05
CA ARG A 112 9.05 -6.65 -6.81
C ARG A 112 9.25 -5.17 -7.11
N LEU A 113 8.16 -4.42 -7.16
CA LEU A 113 8.19 -2.96 -7.20
C LEU A 113 8.41 -2.39 -5.79
N ARG A 114 9.66 -2.40 -5.31
CA ARG A 114 10.01 -1.73 -4.04
C ARG A 114 10.46 -0.30 -4.30
N ARG A 115 9.88 0.66 -3.58
CA ARG A 115 10.47 1.99 -3.42
C ARG A 115 11.74 1.82 -2.58
N LYS A 116 12.89 2.19 -3.13
CA LYS A 116 14.13 2.30 -2.36
C LYS A 116 14.02 3.53 -1.47
N VAL A 117 13.27 3.43 -0.37
CA VAL A 117 13.33 4.40 0.70
C VAL A 117 14.49 3.95 1.59
N PRO A 118 15.62 4.67 1.64
CA PRO A 118 16.64 4.37 2.63
C PRO A 118 15.98 4.56 4.01
N ILE A 119 16.10 3.57 4.88
CA ILE A 119 15.76 3.74 6.29
C ILE A 119 16.81 4.72 6.84
N ALA A 120 16.49 6.00 6.84
CA ALA A 120 17.34 7.02 7.42
C ALA A 120 17.20 6.92 8.95
N SER A 121 18.16 6.26 9.60
CA SER A 121 18.36 6.44 11.04
C SER A 121 18.99 7.81 11.25
N TYR A 122 18.27 8.72 11.89
CA TYR A 122 18.77 10.06 12.26
C TYR A 122 19.68 10.05 13.48
N ASP A 123 19.87 8.88 14.10
CA ASP A 123 20.74 8.70 15.25
C ASP A 123 22.07 8.08 14.78
N GLU A 124 23.12 8.90 14.76
CA GLU A 124 24.48 8.47 14.41
C GLU A 124 25.10 7.55 15.47
N THR A 125 24.58 7.58 16.71
CA THR A 125 25.10 6.80 17.84
C THR A 125 24.37 5.47 18.06
N TYR A 126 23.25 5.23 17.37
CA TYR A 126 22.52 3.98 17.52
C TYR A 126 23.15 2.87 16.68
N HIS A 127 24.02 2.07 17.29
CA HIS A 127 24.53 0.86 16.65
C HIS A 127 23.39 -0.15 16.48
N ILE A 128 22.99 -0.39 15.23
CA ILE A 128 22.09 -1.50 14.87
C ILE A 128 22.96 -2.74 14.66
N PRO A 129 22.94 -3.74 15.56
CA PRO A 129 23.63 -5.00 15.30
C PRO A 129 23.00 -5.71 14.09
N PRO A 130 23.77 -6.49 13.32
CA PRO A 130 23.23 -7.25 12.19
C PRO A 130 22.07 -8.13 12.68
N ARG A 131 20.90 -8.02 12.02
CA ARG A 131 19.82 -8.97 12.29
C ARG A 131 20.27 -10.34 11.84
N VAL A 132 20.56 -11.22 12.78
CA VAL A 132 20.73 -12.65 12.51
C VAL A 132 19.38 -13.16 12.01
N ILE A 133 19.29 -13.41 10.70
CA ILE A 133 18.17 -14.13 10.11
C ILE A 133 18.32 -15.57 10.63
N GLN A 134 17.72 -15.86 11.78
CA GLN A 134 17.61 -17.24 12.22
C GLN A 134 16.79 -17.96 11.14
N PRO A 135 17.28 -19.10 10.61
CA PRO A 135 16.47 -19.91 9.72
C PRO A 135 15.14 -20.20 10.43
N THR A 136 14.04 -20.02 9.70
CA THR A 136 12.69 -20.30 10.17
C THR A 136 12.67 -21.68 10.84
N PHE A 137 12.60 -21.71 12.16
CA PHE A 137 12.21 -22.91 12.87
C PHE A 137 10.78 -23.22 12.45
N GLU A 138 10.64 -24.29 11.67
CA GLU A 138 9.36 -24.94 11.44
C GLU A 138 8.67 -25.08 12.80
N HIS A 139 7.50 -24.46 12.95
CA HIS A 139 6.64 -24.67 14.10
C HIS A 139 6.14 -26.11 14.07
N GLN A 140 6.95 -27.04 14.55
CA GLN A 140 6.46 -28.33 15.00
C GLN A 140 5.60 -28.04 16.23
N ARG A 141 4.29 -28.29 16.10
CA ARG A 141 3.34 -28.26 17.22
C ARG A 141 3.95 -29.03 18.41
N PRO A 142 3.96 -28.47 19.63
CA PRO A 142 4.40 -29.21 20.80
C PRO A 142 3.54 -30.47 20.94
N GLN A 143 4.15 -31.65 20.77
CA GLN A 143 3.58 -32.88 21.31
C GLN A 143 3.71 -32.82 22.83
N GLU A 144 2.66 -33.24 23.53
CA GLU A 144 2.56 -33.17 24.98
C GLU A 144 3.77 -33.82 25.68
N PRO A 145 4.29 -33.20 26.76
CA PRO A 145 5.44 -33.73 27.47
C PRO A 145 5.06 -35.02 28.21
N ARG A 146 5.64 -36.14 27.76
CA ARG A 146 5.69 -37.37 28.55
C ARG A 146 6.50 -37.12 29.82
N TYR A 147 5.83 -37.26 30.95
CA TYR A 147 6.34 -37.12 32.30
C TYR A 147 7.45 -38.15 32.57
N ILE A 148 8.71 -37.69 32.58
CA ILE A 148 9.84 -38.44 33.14
C ILE A 148 9.95 -38.05 34.61
N ARG A 149 9.54 -38.94 35.50
CA ARG A 149 9.68 -38.80 36.96
C ARG A 149 11.18 -38.81 37.32
N LYS A 150 11.68 -37.70 37.87
CA LYS A 150 12.97 -37.67 38.58
C LYS A 150 12.73 -37.97 40.07
N PRO A 151 13.55 -38.81 40.72
CA PRO A 151 13.38 -39.14 42.13
C PRO A 151 13.72 -37.95 43.05
N MET A 152 12.99 -37.85 44.15
CA MET A 152 13.02 -36.78 45.15
C MET A 152 14.40 -36.66 45.82
N LEU A 153 14.88 -35.42 45.95
CA LEU A 153 15.84 -35.05 46.98
C LEU A 153 15.17 -34.01 47.88
N GLU A 154 14.94 -34.41 49.11
CA GLU A 154 14.37 -33.62 50.20
C GLU A 154 15.29 -32.43 50.53
N THR A 155 14.79 -31.20 50.45
CA THR A 155 15.43 -30.07 51.12
C THR A 155 14.36 -29.05 51.52
N ALA A 156 14.42 -28.64 52.79
CA ALA A 156 13.37 -27.99 53.55
C ALA A 156 12.93 -26.61 53.05
N LEU A 157 11.64 -26.30 53.26
CA LEU A 157 11.01 -25.00 52.99
C LEU A 157 11.48 -23.92 53.99
N PRO A 158 11.81 -22.68 53.55
CA PRO A 158 11.79 -21.51 54.43
C PRO A 158 10.39 -20.86 54.51
N PRO A 159 10.03 -20.21 55.64
CA PRO A 159 8.67 -19.77 55.96
C PRO A 159 8.23 -18.52 55.20
N LYS A 160 6.91 -18.42 54.95
CA LYS A 160 6.24 -17.30 54.24
C LYS A 160 6.21 -16.03 55.11
N ALA A 161 6.77 -14.94 54.60
CA ALA A 161 6.64 -13.60 55.18
C ALA A 161 5.32 -12.90 54.74
N PRO A 162 4.79 -11.93 55.52
CA PRO A 162 3.43 -11.41 55.37
C PRO A 162 3.27 -10.42 54.21
N ARG A 163 2.08 -10.41 53.58
CA ARG A 163 1.67 -9.47 52.52
C ARG A 163 1.54 -8.04 53.07
N GLU A 164 2.49 -7.17 52.76
CA GLU A 164 2.33 -5.72 52.88
C GLU A 164 1.51 -5.15 51.72
N LYS A 165 0.54 -4.31 52.08
CA LYS A 165 -0.35 -3.59 51.16
C LYS A 165 0.46 -2.51 50.44
N TYR A 166 0.68 -2.69 49.14
CA TYR A 166 1.31 -1.67 48.30
C TYR A 166 0.40 -0.44 48.19
N SER A 167 0.84 0.64 48.84
CA SER A 167 0.36 2.00 48.62
C SER A 167 0.57 2.39 47.15
N HIS A 168 -0.52 2.62 46.41
CA HIS A 168 -0.50 3.15 45.05
C HIS A 168 -0.16 4.66 45.06
N SER A 169 1.09 5.01 45.33
CA SER A 169 1.51 6.43 45.43
C SER A 169 2.55 6.87 44.38
N GLY A 170 2.85 6.06 43.35
CA GLY A 170 3.97 6.37 42.43
C GLY A 170 3.74 6.16 40.94
N ARG A 171 2.56 5.69 40.50
CA ARG A 171 2.33 5.33 39.08
C ARG A 171 1.34 6.21 38.33
N GLY A 172 0.61 7.09 39.02
CA GLY A 172 -0.45 7.92 38.40
C GLY A 172 0.01 9.31 37.94
N SER A 173 1.14 9.81 38.44
CA SER A 173 1.56 11.22 38.21
C SER A 173 1.98 11.53 36.78
N LEU A 174 2.44 10.54 36.02
CA LEU A 174 2.86 10.72 34.63
C LEU A 174 1.66 11.00 33.71
N TYR A 175 0.56 10.30 33.91
CA TYR A 175 -0.66 10.47 33.13
C TYR A 175 -1.33 11.83 33.42
N GLU A 176 -1.27 12.27 34.68
CA GLU A 176 -1.85 13.54 35.10
C GLU A 176 -1.05 14.76 34.61
N ALA A 177 0.27 14.65 34.56
CA ALA A 177 1.14 15.66 33.95
C ALA A 177 0.90 15.78 32.43
N ASP A 178 0.76 14.65 31.74
CA ASP A 178 0.54 14.61 30.29
C ASP A 178 -0.84 15.20 29.90
N MET A 179 -1.88 14.93 30.70
CA MET A 179 -3.20 15.54 30.56
C MET A 179 -3.17 17.07 30.71
N LYS A 180 -2.43 17.59 31.71
CA LYS A 180 -2.28 19.04 31.93
C LYS A 180 -1.51 19.73 30.81
N ASP A 181 -0.47 19.09 30.27
CA ASP A 181 0.29 19.64 29.15
C ASP A 181 -0.56 19.70 27.87
N ARG A 182 -1.38 18.67 27.62
CA ARG A 182 -2.32 18.63 26.49
C ARG A 182 -3.36 19.75 26.57
N GLU A 183 -3.90 20.03 27.76
CA GLU A 183 -4.81 21.15 27.98
C GLU A 183 -4.15 22.50 27.74
N ARG A 184 -2.89 22.69 28.19
CA ARG A 184 -2.15 23.94 27.94
C ARG A 184 -2.00 24.19 26.45
N ARG A 185 -1.60 23.16 25.68
CA ARG A 185 -1.47 23.26 24.21
C ARG A 185 -2.80 23.55 23.53
N TYR A 186 -3.90 22.97 24.01
CA TYR A 186 -5.23 23.25 23.45
C TYR A 186 -5.64 24.71 23.70
N LYS A 187 -5.39 25.23 24.91
CA LYS A 187 -5.71 26.61 25.28
C LYS A 187 -4.80 27.66 24.63
N SER A 188 -3.56 27.30 24.32
CA SER A 188 -2.59 28.20 23.66
C SER A 188 -2.60 28.12 22.13
N ARG A 189 -3.40 27.24 21.52
CA ARG A 189 -3.61 27.25 20.06
C ARG A 189 -4.35 28.53 19.67
N PRO A 190 -3.75 29.41 18.85
CA PRO A 190 -4.47 30.54 18.27
C PRO A 190 -5.56 30.00 17.34
N THR A 191 -6.82 30.08 17.77
CA THR A 191 -7.97 29.89 16.89
C THR A 191 -8.16 31.13 16.05
N HIS A 192 -7.37 31.29 14.99
CA HIS A 192 -7.74 32.20 13.89
C HIS A 192 -6.95 31.89 12.61
N TYR A 193 -7.46 30.99 11.78
CA TYR A 193 -7.34 31.19 10.34
C TYR A 193 -8.50 32.11 9.98
N SER A 194 -8.22 33.40 9.81
CA SER A 194 -9.15 34.25 9.05
C SER A 194 -9.16 33.68 7.64
N VAL A 195 -10.34 33.29 7.18
CA VAL A 195 -10.60 33.09 5.76
C VAL A 195 -10.27 34.41 5.08
N GLY A 196 -9.18 34.43 4.32
CA GLY A 196 -8.72 35.59 3.57
C GLY A 196 -9.84 36.14 2.72
N SER A 197 -10.32 37.32 3.10
CA SER A 197 -11.06 38.25 2.27
C SER A 197 -10.35 38.39 0.92
N ARG A 198 -11.10 38.06 -0.14
CA ARG A 198 -10.71 38.21 -1.54
C ARG A 198 -10.09 39.58 -1.75
N GLY A 199 -8.80 39.59 -2.11
CA GLY A 199 -8.16 40.77 -2.67
C GLY A 199 -8.93 41.17 -3.92
N ALA A 200 -9.51 42.37 -3.88
CA ALA A 200 -10.07 43.01 -5.06
C ALA A 200 -8.94 43.18 -6.08
N LEU A 201 -9.05 42.48 -7.20
CA LEU A 201 -8.27 42.81 -8.40
C LEU A 201 -8.72 44.20 -8.87
N PRO A 202 -7.80 45.11 -9.22
CA PRO A 202 -8.19 46.36 -9.87
C PRO A 202 -8.84 46.01 -11.22
N VAL A 203 -10.07 46.50 -11.39
CA VAL A 203 -10.84 46.40 -12.63
C VAL A 203 -10.07 47.18 -13.71
N PRO A 204 -9.72 46.59 -14.87
CA PRO A 204 -9.21 47.39 -15.98
C PRO A 204 -10.30 48.35 -16.44
N ALA A 205 -9.92 49.61 -16.63
CA ALA A 205 -10.78 50.63 -17.22
C ALA A 205 -11.33 50.12 -18.55
N LYS A 206 -12.62 50.35 -18.79
CA LYS A 206 -13.22 50.16 -20.11
C LYS A 206 -12.67 51.26 -21.01
N ASP A 207 -11.89 50.89 -22.01
CA ASP A 207 -11.66 51.75 -23.15
C ASP A 207 -12.89 51.64 -24.07
N ASP A 208 -13.57 52.77 -24.24
CA ASP A 208 -14.71 52.96 -25.14
C ASP A 208 -14.25 53.09 -26.59
N ASP A 209 -13.48 52.13 -27.13
CA ASP A 209 -13.10 52.15 -28.54
C ASP A 209 -13.20 50.74 -29.12
N GLY A 210 -14.43 50.36 -29.46
CA GLY A 210 -14.72 49.11 -30.15
C GLY A 210 -14.13 49.09 -31.55
N TYR A 211 -13.13 48.25 -31.78
CA TYR A 211 -12.80 47.70 -33.09
C TYR A 211 -12.27 46.26 -32.95
N TYR A 212 -12.95 45.33 -33.63
CA TYR A 212 -12.43 44.00 -33.95
C TYR A 212 -11.39 44.13 -35.06
N TYR A 213 -10.19 43.57 -34.86
CA TYR A 213 -9.43 42.80 -35.86
C TYR A 213 -8.41 41.91 -35.15
#